data_AF-A0A351G332-F1
#
_entry.id   AF-A0A351G332-F1
#
_cell.length_a   1.000
_cell.length_b   1.000
_cell.length_c   1.000
_cell.angle_alpha   90.00
_cell.angle_beta   90.00
_cell.angle_gamma   90.00
#
_symmetry.space_group_name_H-M   'P 1'
#
loop_
_entity.id
_entity.type
_entity.pdbx_description
1 polymer ?
#
loop_
_entity_poly.entity_id
_entity_poly.type
_entity_poly.pdbx_seq_one_letter_code
_entity_poly.pdbx_strand_id
1 'polypeptide(L)'
;MTELKALWDAEVAEFEGGYYRWAIGLANTILDKWAEEYPYMYSNRADSYANLGDFDLAIKDLETAAKLPYMKEFKHSMENPDIGEFIYTEDEINTIANLYNNLCWYLAITNQPDRALPYCEEAVELFPSIVILDSRAVVYAMLGKTEEAISDFEQVFALAEDDPFGFYTDLVDERKLWATALQNGEDPFTPEVLEILKQETIDPDAYPDPELLEDFSGQHFTKILEQDGFVLVDSGVNDSGVEYKFYGLVAGECMIRVVLFDPDQEFTQAKMILNGCSDEQYLAELRWFVKFLLWEDPRADADCVYLGQWRGWELTMLPKLMTGEVQATDEFKLRDVKFVAEHELDQEGNNWITLYGYK
;
A
#
# COMPACT_ATOMS: atom_id res chain seq x y z
N MET A 1 13.11 -20.24 -1.21
CA MET A 1 12.04 -20.24 -0.19
C MET A 1 12.12 -19.03 0.74
N THR A 2 13.23 -18.80 1.47
CA THR A 2 13.30 -17.66 2.42
C THR A 2 13.22 -16.28 1.75
N GLU A 3 13.86 -16.11 0.59
CA GLU A 3 13.84 -14.85 -0.18
C GLU A 3 12.46 -14.54 -0.75
N LEU A 4 11.85 -15.50 -1.46
CA LEU A 4 10.50 -15.35 -2.02
C LEU A 4 9.47 -15.02 -0.94
N LYS A 5 9.51 -15.73 0.20
CA LYS A 5 8.60 -15.46 1.30
C LYS A 5 8.79 -14.03 1.84
N ALA A 6 10.03 -13.58 2.02
CA ALA A 6 10.28 -12.23 2.49
C ALA A 6 9.80 -11.15 1.50
N LEU A 7 9.97 -11.38 0.19
CA LEU A 7 9.45 -10.47 -0.84
C LEU A 7 7.93 -10.45 -0.88
N TRP A 8 7.29 -11.60 -0.71
CA TRP A 8 5.84 -11.72 -0.63
C TRP A 8 5.27 -11.02 0.60
N ASP A 9 5.81 -11.32 1.78
CA ASP A 9 5.37 -10.71 3.04
C ASP A 9 5.55 -9.18 2.99
N ALA A 10 6.60 -8.69 2.33
CA ALA A 10 6.80 -7.25 2.09
C ALA A 10 5.77 -6.68 1.10
N GLU A 11 5.51 -7.36 -0.01
CA GLU A 11 4.56 -6.91 -1.03
C GLU A 11 3.16 -6.74 -0.45
N VAL A 12 2.70 -7.73 0.31
CA VAL A 12 1.41 -7.68 1.01
C VAL A 12 1.36 -6.53 2.01
N ALA A 13 2.43 -6.31 2.78
CA ALA A 13 2.48 -5.22 3.74
C ALA A 13 2.39 -3.84 3.07
N GLU A 14 3.06 -3.65 1.93
CA GLU A 14 2.95 -2.42 1.14
C GLU A 14 1.53 -2.25 0.58
N PHE A 15 0.93 -3.30 0.03
CA PHE A 15 -0.44 -3.28 -0.48
C PHE A 15 -1.45 -2.89 0.61
N GLU A 16 -1.40 -3.55 1.77
CA GLU A 16 -2.29 -3.26 2.92
C GLU A 16 -2.08 -1.85 3.47
N GLY A 17 -0.91 -1.27 3.28
CA GLY A 17 -0.59 0.10 3.67
C GLY A 17 -1.01 1.18 2.67
N GLY A 18 -1.63 0.82 1.53
CA GLY A 18 -1.97 1.77 0.46
C GLY A 18 -0.78 2.18 -0.41
N TYR A 19 0.36 1.49 -0.28
CA TYR A 19 1.61 1.74 -0.99
C TYR A 19 1.66 0.97 -2.32
N TYR A 20 0.62 1.09 -3.16
CA TYR A 20 0.43 0.24 -4.35
C TYR A 20 1.57 0.26 -5.37
N ARG A 21 2.22 1.41 -5.58
CA ARG A 21 3.38 1.51 -6.49
C ARG A 21 4.57 0.69 -5.99
N TRP A 22 4.69 0.51 -4.68
CA TRP A 22 5.72 -0.31 -4.04
C TRP A 22 5.40 -1.78 -4.07
N ALA A 23 4.15 -2.13 -3.77
CA ALA A 23 3.64 -3.46 -4.00
C ALA A 23 3.91 -3.90 -5.45
N ILE A 24 3.66 -3.03 -6.44
CA ILE A 24 4.00 -3.28 -7.85
C ILE A 24 5.51 -3.54 -8.05
N GLY A 25 6.39 -2.75 -7.44
CA GLY A 25 7.85 -2.94 -7.55
C GLY A 25 8.32 -4.28 -6.96
N LEU A 26 7.76 -4.68 -5.82
CA LEU A 26 8.05 -5.96 -5.18
C LEU A 26 7.49 -7.13 -6.00
N ALA A 27 6.25 -7.01 -6.49
CA ALA A 27 5.64 -7.98 -7.38
C ALA A 27 6.44 -8.15 -8.69
N ASN A 28 6.95 -7.06 -9.29
CA ASN A 28 7.86 -7.12 -10.44
C ASN A 28 9.11 -7.96 -10.12
N THR A 29 9.73 -7.72 -8.97
CA THR A 29 10.94 -8.46 -8.52
C THR A 29 10.67 -9.96 -8.37
N ILE A 30 9.47 -10.32 -7.90
CA ILE A 30 9.04 -11.71 -7.77
C ILE A 30 8.79 -12.33 -9.14
N LEU A 31 8.04 -11.63 -9.99
CA LEU A 31 7.67 -12.13 -11.32
C LEU A 31 8.89 -12.27 -12.25
N ASP A 32 9.91 -11.43 -12.10
CA ASP A 32 11.18 -11.56 -12.85
C ASP A 32 11.89 -12.90 -12.59
N LYS A 33 11.68 -13.51 -11.43
CA LYS A 33 12.34 -14.76 -11.01
C LYS A 33 11.40 -15.97 -11.05
N TRP A 34 10.10 -15.77 -10.78
CA TRP A 34 9.14 -16.84 -10.52
C TRP A 34 7.82 -16.69 -11.29
N ALA A 35 7.80 -15.95 -12.41
CA ALA A 35 6.59 -15.69 -13.20
C ALA A 35 5.71 -16.93 -13.50
N GLU A 36 6.30 -18.08 -13.84
CA GLU A 36 5.50 -19.23 -14.31
C GLU A 36 4.84 -20.03 -13.19
N GLU A 37 5.29 -19.86 -11.94
CA GLU A 37 4.88 -20.68 -10.79
C GLU A 37 3.86 -19.96 -9.88
N TYR A 38 3.67 -18.64 -10.04
CA TYR A 38 2.88 -17.82 -9.12
C TYR A 38 1.86 -16.94 -9.84
N PRO A 39 0.71 -17.50 -10.29
CA PRO A 39 -0.38 -16.70 -10.85
C PRO A 39 -0.87 -15.62 -9.88
N TYR A 40 -0.82 -15.91 -8.59
CA TYR A 40 -1.26 -15.02 -7.52
C TYR A 40 -0.51 -13.69 -7.48
N MET A 41 0.79 -13.67 -7.83
CA MET A 41 1.55 -12.41 -7.86
C MET A 41 1.16 -11.49 -9.02
N TYR A 42 0.62 -12.04 -10.10
CA TYR A 42 -0.03 -11.20 -11.10
C TYR A 42 -1.35 -10.62 -10.56
N SER A 43 -2.09 -11.39 -9.76
CA SER A 43 -3.33 -10.91 -9.13
C SER A 43 -3.06 -9.76 -8.16
N ASN A 44 -2.10 -9.90 -7.24
CA ASN A 44 -1.76 -8.83 -6.29
C ASN A 44 -1.28 -7.55 -7.01
N ARG A 45 -0.46 -7.71 -8.06
CA ARG A 45 -0.01 -6.58 -8.88
C ARG A 45 -1.16 -5.94 -9.65
N ALA A 46 -2.10 -6.74 -10.14
CA ALA A 46 -3.31 -6.25 -10.80
C ALA A 46 -4.20 -5.45 -9.86
N ASP A 47 -4.40 -5.92 -8.63
CA ASP A 47 -5.18 -5.19 -7.62
C ASP A 47 -4.48 -3.86 -7.28
N SER A 48 -3.15 -3.84 -7.20
CA SER A 48 -2.38 -2.59 -7.02
C SER A 48 -2.59 -1.62 -8.20
N TYR A 49 -2.58 -2.09 -9.44
CA TYR A 49 -2.90 -1.26 -10.60
C TYR A 49 -4.34 -0.75 -10.55
N ALA A 50 -5.31 -1.59 -10.18
CA ALA A 50 -6.71 -1.19 -10.10
C ALA A 50 -6.96 -0.12 -9.03
N ASN A 51 -6.32 -0.24 -7.86
CA ASN A 51 -6.36 0.78 -6.81
C ASN A 51 -5.77 2.12 -7.27
N LEU A 52 -4.84 2.11 -8.23
CA LEU A 52 -4.29 3.32 -8.86
C LEU A 52 -5.11 3.79 -10.09
N GLY A 53 -6.18 3.09 -10.45
CA GLY A 53 -7.02 3.37 -11.62
C GLY A 53 -6.48 2.86 -12.96
N ASP A 54 -5.35 2.13 -12.94
CA ASP A 54 -4.69 1.57 -14.13
C ASP A 54 -5.34 0.22 -14.56
N PHE A 55 -6.64 0.23 -14.83
CA PHE A 55 -7.42 -0.99 -15.13
C PHE A 55 -6.90 -1.77 -16.35
N ASP A 56 -6.32 -1.10 -17.35
CA ASP A 56 -5.74 -1.76 -18.52
C ASP A 56 -4.54 -2.65 -18.13
N LEU A 57 -3.72 -2.20 -17.17
CA LEU A 57 -2.60 -2.98 -16.64
C LEU A 57 -3.09 -4.10 -15.73
N ALA A 58 -4.10 -3.83 -14.90
CA ALA A 58 -4.73 -4.85 -14.05
C ALA A 58 -5.30 -6.02 -14.88
N ILE A 59 -6.10 -5.71 -15.91
CA ILE A 59 -6.66 -6.71 -16.83
C ILE A 59 -5.54 -7.51 -17.52
N LYS A 60 -4.51 -6.82 -18.02
CA LYS A 60 -3.39 -7.47 -18.71
C LYS A 60 -2.66 -8.48 -17.81
N ASP A 61 -2.48 -8.16 -16.54
CA ASP A 61 -1.82 -9.05 -15.58
C ASP A 61 -2.67 -10.27 -15.28
N LEU A 62 -3.95 -10.08 -14.98
CA LEU A 62 -4.87 -11.18 -14.71
C LEU A 62 -5.06 -12.09 -15.93
N GLU A 63 -5.11 -11.53 -17.14
CA GLU A 63 -5.12 -12.30 -18.37
C GLU A 63 -3.83 -13.08 -18.61
N THR A 64 -2.69 -12.56 -18.13
CA THR A 64 -1.41 -13.26 -18.18
C THR A 64 -1.44 -14.44 -17.19
N ALA A 65 -1.89 -14.18 -15.97
CA ALA A 65 -2.04 -15.19 -14.92
C ALA A 65 -2.93 -16.35 -15.35
N ALA A 66 -4.11 -16.04 -15.91
CA ALA A 66 -5.09 -17.02 -16.40
C ALA A 66 -4.55 -17.93 -17.54
N LYS A 67 -3.43 -17.56 -18.17
CA LYS A 67 -2.79 -18.31 -19.27
C LYS A 67 -1.55 -19.10 -18.83
N LEU A 68 -1.15 -19.01 -17.56
CA LEU A 68 0.02 -19.73 -17.07
C LEU A 68 -0.18 -21.25 -17.11
N PRO A 69 0.90 -22.04 -17.30
CA PRO A 69 0.82 -23.50 -17.25
C PRO A 69 0.16 -24.04 -15.97
N TYR A 70 0.42 -23.38 -14.83
CA TYR A 70 -0.22 -23.68 -13.55
C TYR A 70 -1.76 -23.71 -13.64
N MET A 71 -2.38 -22.73 -14.31
CA MET A 71 -3.84 -22.67 -14.44
C MET A 71 -4.41 -23.81 -15.27
N LYS A 72 -3.65 -24.26 -16.28
CA LYS A 72 -4.03 -25.41 -17.10
C LYS A 72 -3.95 -26.70 -16.29
N GLU A 73 -2.91 -26.87 -15.49
CA GLU A 73 -2.74 -28.03 -14.60
C GLU A 73 -3.82 -28.05 -13.51
N PHE A 74 -4.13 -26.89 -12.93
CA PHE A 74 -5.23 -26.70 -11.99
C PHE A 74 -6.57 -27.15 -12.59
N LYS A 75 -6.93 -26.63 -13.76
CA LYS A 75 -8.17 -27.01 -14.44
C LYS A 75 -8.23 -28.51 -14.75
N HIS A 76 -7.15 -29.09 -15.25
CA HIS A 76 -7.08 -30.51 -15.51
C HIS A 76 -7.32 -31.35 -14.25
N SER A 77 -6.75 -30.92 -13.12
CA SER A 77 -6.92 -31.59 -11.82
C SER A 77 -8.37 -31.50 -11.32
N MET A 78 -9.02 -30.34 -11.47
CA MET A 78 -10.42 -30.13 -11.06
C MET A 78 -11.39 -30.98 -11.88
N GLU A 79 -11.15 -31.14 -13.19
CA GLU A 79 -11.96 -31.98 -14.08
C GLU A 79 -11.74 -33.49 -13.85
N ASN A 80 -10.62 -33.88 -13.24
CA ASN A 80 -10.22 -35.28 -13.11
C ASN A 80 -9.75 -35.64 -11.69
N PRO A 81 -10.60 -35.51 -10.67
CA PRO A 81 -10.21 -35.63 -9.26
C PRO A 81 -9.68 -37.03 -8.88
N ASP A 82 -10.10 -38.09 -9.60
CA ASP A 82 -9.69 -39.47 -9.33
C ASP A 82 -8.28 -39.83 -9.85
N ILE A 83 -7.70 -39.00 -10.71
CA ILE A 83 -6.35 -39.19 -11.29
C ILE A 83 -5.39 -38.06 -10.94
N GLY A 84 -5.85 -37.05 -10.18
CA GLY A 84 -5.08 -35.87 -9.82
C GLY A 84 -3.84 -36.24 -9.02
N GLU A 85 -2.67 -36.00 -9.60
CA GLU A 85 -1.39 -36.11 -8.90
C GLU A 85 -1.17 -34.91 -7.95
N PHE A 86 -1.92 -33.82 -8.15
CA PHE A 86 -1.95 -32.61 -7.33
C PHE A 86 -3.30 -32.46 -6.62
N ILE A 87 -3.27 -32.13 -5.33
CA ILE A 87 -4.46 -31.81 -4.54
C ILE A 87 -4.33 -30.36 -4.13
N TYR A 88 -5.22 -29.51 -4.65
CA TYR A 88 -5.31 -28.11 -4.27
C TYR A 88 -6.12 -27.98 -2.98
N THR A 89 -5.65 -27.12 -2.10
CA THR A 89 -6.36 -26.73 -0.89
C THR A 89 -7.56 -25.84 -1.22
N GLU A 90 -8.52 -25.75 -0.30
CA GLU A 90 -9.66 -24.83 -0.43
C GLU A 90 -9.20 -23.37 -0.58
N ASP A 91 -8.15 -22.98 0.16
CA ASP A 91 -7.56 -21.65 0.06
C ASP A 91 -6.98 -21.37 -1.34
N GLU A 92 -6.31 -22.34 -1.96
CA GLU A 92 -5.80 -22.21 -3.33
C GLU A 92 -6.95 -22.09 -4.35
N ILE A 93 -8.00 -22.90 -4.20
CA ILE A 93 -9.18 -22.83 -5.06
C ILE A 93 -9.85 -21.45 -4.93
N ASN A 94 -10.05 -20.97 -3.70
CA ASN A 94 -10.61 -19.65 -3.44
C ASN A 94 -9.74 -18.54 -4.04
N THR A 95 -8.41 -18.64 -3.92
CA THR A 95 -7.50 -17.64 -4.48
C THR A 95 -7.59 -17.61 -6.01
N ILE A 96 -7.70 -18.77 -6.66
CA ILE A 96 -7.89 -18.86 -8.12
C ILE A 96 -9.28 -18.32 -8.53
N ALA A 97 -10.32 -18.61 -7.76
CA ALA A 97 -11.65 -18.06 -7.98
C ALA A 97 -11.65 -16.52 -7.90
N ASN A 98 -10.95 -15.94 -6.93
CA ASN A 98 -10.80 -14.49 -6.79
C ASN A 98 -10.00 -13.88 -7.96
N LEU A 99 -8.97 -14.56 -8.45
CA LEU A 99 -8.25 -14.11 -9.66
C LEU A 99 -9.18 -14.00 -10.87
N TYR A 100 -9.98 -15.04 -11.13
CA TYR A 100 -10.96 -15.01 -12.21
C TYR A 100 -12.05 -13.97 -11.98
N ASN A 101 -12.48 -13.78 -10.72
CA ASN A 101 -13.44 -12.77 -10.35
C ASN A 101 -12.93 -11.34 -10.58
N ASN A 102 -11.69 -11.03 -10.17
CA ASN A 102 -11.12 -9.70 -10.39
C ASN A 102 -11.01 -9.41 -11.89
N LEU A 103 -10.69 -10.43 -12.71
CA LEU A 103 -10.68 -10.27 -14.16
C LEU A 103 -12.08 -10.03 -14.72
N CYS A 104 -13.06 -10.80 -14.25
CA CYS A 104 -14.48 -10.61 -14.55
C CYS A 104 -14.93 -9.17 -14.23
N TRP A 105 -14.67 -8.72 -13.00
CA TRP A 105 -15.05 -7.40 -12.51
C TRP A 105 -14.39 -6.28 -13.32
N TYR A 106 -13.06 -6.31 -13.49
CA TYR A 106 -12.34 -5.26 -14.20
C TYR A 106 -12.72 -5.20 -15.69
N LEU A 107 -12.97 -6.34 -16.34
CA LEU A 107 -13.54 -6.36 -17.69
C LEU A 107 -14.95 -5.77 -17.72
N ALA A 108 -15.80 -6.06 -16.73
CA ALA A 108 -17.16 -5.54 -16.65
C ALA A 108 -17.17 -4.01 -16.49
N ILE A 109 -16.48 -3.47 -15.48
CA ILE A 109 -16.47 -2.01 -15.21
C ILE A 109 -15.73 -1.21 -16.30
N THR A 110 -14.85 -1.84 -17.07
CA THR A 110 -14.25 -1.26 -18.29
C THR A 110 -15.09 -1.46 -19.55
N ASN A 111 -16.37 -1.85 -19.39
CA ASN A 111 -17.36 -2.02 -20.44
C ASN A 111 -17.03 -3.12 -21.47
N GLN A 112 -16.56 -4.27 -20.99
CA GLN A 112 -16.20 -5.44 -21.81
C GLN A 112 -16.89 -6.72 -21.34
N PRO A 113 -18.23 -6.73 -21.19
CA PRO A 113 -18.95 -7.83 -20.54
C PRO A 113 -18.88 -9.15 -21.32
N ASP A 114 -18.79 -9.12 -22.65
CA ASP A 114 -18.60 -10.33 -23.47
C ASP A 114 -17.29 -11.06 -23.16
N ARG A 115 -16.23 -10.29 -22.85
CA ARG A 115 -14.94 -10.84 -22.43
C ARG A 115 -14.96 -11.30 -20.97
N ALA A 116 -15.74 -10.62 -20.13
CA ALA A 116 -15.82 -10.90 -18.70
C ALA A 116 -16.50 -12.25 -18.41
N LEU A 117 -17.61 -12.54 -19.10
CA LEU A 117 -18.51 -13.64 -18.75
C LEU A 117 -17.82 -15.00 -18.54
N PRO A 118 -16.93 -15.48 -19.44
CA PRO A 118 -16.26 -16.76 -19.24
C PRO A 118 -15.48 -16.83 -17.92
N TYR A 119 -14.83 -15.73 -17.51
CA TYR A 119 -14.08 -15.68 -16.25
C TYR A 119 -15.01 -15.64 -15.03
N CYS A 120 -16.15 -14.96 -15.14
CA CYS A 120 -17.18 -14.97 -14.09
C CYS A 120 -17.76 -16.38 -13.89
N GLU A 121 -18.01 -17.10 -14.99
CA GLU A 121 -18.52 -18.47 -14.96
C GLU A 121 -17.52 -19.43 -14.29
N GLU A 122 -16.22 -19.34 -14.65
CA GLU A 122 -15.16 -20.14 -14.01
C GLU A 122 -15.02 -19.77 -12.51
N ALA A 123 -15.10 -18.49 -12.14
CA ALA A 123 -15.04 -18.07 -10.74
C ALA A 123 -16.19 -18.67 -9.90
N VAL A 124 -17.44 -18.59 -10.39
CA VAL A 124 -18.61 -19.14 -9.71
C VAL A 124 -18.56 -20.67 -9.61
N GLU A 125 -18.05 -21.35 -10.63
CA GLU A 125 -17.89 -22.81 -10.60
C GLU A 125 -16.91 -23.26 -9.52
N LEU A 126 -15.84 -22.48 -9.28
CA LEU A 126 -14.84 -22.77 -8.27
C LEU A 126 -15.30 -22.41 -6.86
N PHE A 127 -15.83 -21.20 -6.67
CA PHE A 127 -16.21 -20.70 -5.36
C PHE A 127 -17.34 -19.66 -5.45
N PRO A 128 -18.62 -20.05 -5.25
CA PRO A 128 -19.74 -19.11 -5.33
C PRO A 128 -19.86 -18.28 -4.04
N SER A 129 -19.19 -17.13 -4.00
CA SER A 129 -19.28 -16.14 -2.90
C SER A 129 -20.18 -14.96 -3.27
N ILE A 130 -20.53 -14.11 -2.28
CA ILE A 130 -21.29 -12.88 -2.51
C ILE A 130 -20.63 -12.01 -3.60
N VAL A 131 -19.32 -11.75 -3.50
CA VAL A 131 -18.59 -10.89 -4.43
C VAL A 131 -18.51 -11.50 -5.83
N ILE A 132 -18.40 -12.83 -5.91
CA ILE A 132 -18.27 -13.56 -7.18
C ILE A 132 -19.61 -13.63 -7.92
N LEU A 133 -20.70 -13.89 -7.19
CA LEU A 133 -22.05 -13.86 -7.74
C LEU A 133 -22.46 -12.45 -8.15
N ASP A 134 -22.08 -11.43 -7.38
CA ASP A 134 -22.34 -10.02 -7.71
C ASP A 134 -21.70 -9.63 -9.05
N SER A 135 -20.42 -9.95 -9.22
CA SER A 135 -19.68 -9.64 -10.45
C SER A 135 -20.31 -10.31 -11.67
N ARG A 136 -20.74 -11.58 -11.56
CA ARG A 136 -21.43 -12.27 -12.67
C ARG A 136 -22.82 -11.69 -12.92
N ALA A 137 -23.56 -11.32 -11.89
CA ALA A 137 -24.88 -10.69 -12.03
C ALA A 137 -24.79 -9.38 -12.83
N VAL A 138 -23.80 -8.54 -12.52
CA VAL A 138 -23.48 -7.32 -13.28
C VAL A 138 -23.20 -7.65 -14.74
N VAL A 139 -22.34 -8.63 -15.02
CA VAL A 139 -22.01 -9.03 -16.39
C VAL A 139 -23.23 -9.57 -17.14
N TYR A 140 -24.06 -10.41 -16.51
CA TYR A 140 -25.30 -10.88 -17.11
C TYR A 140 -26.24 -9.74 -17.46
N ALA A 141 -26.41 -8.77 -16.56
CA ALA A 141 -27.27 -7.63 -16.81
C ALA A 141 -26.76 -6.78 -17.98
N MET A 142 -25.46 -6.50 -18.04
CA MET A 142 -24.84 -5.77 -19.17
C MET A 142 -24.96 -6.51 -20.51
N LEU A 143 -25.09 -7.84 -20.49
CA LEU A 143 -25.36 -8.67 -21.68
C LEU A 143 -26.85 -8.81 -22.01
N GLY A 144 -27.74 -8.17 -21.24
CA GLY A 144 -29.19 -8.30 -21.39
C GLY A 144 -29.75 -9.66 -20.95
N LYS A 145 -28.97 -10.45 -20.22
CA LYS A 145 -29.39 -11.72 -19.59
C LYS A 145 -30.08 -11.44 -18.26
N THR A 146 -31.23 -10.77 -18.34
CA THR A 146 -31.93 -10.19 -17.19
C THR A 146 -32.36 -11.24 -16.16
N GLU A 147 -32.86 -12.40 -16.60
CA GLU A 147 -33.33 -13.45 -15.70
C GLU A 147 -32.16 -14.05 -14.91
N GLU A 148 -31.04 -14.31 -15.58
CA GLU A 148 -29.82 -14.82 -14.97
C GLU A 148 -29.18 -13.81 -14.00
N ALA A 149 -29.17 -12.52 -14.36
CA ALA A 149 -28.68 -11.46 -13.49
C ALA A 149 -29.49 -11.35 -12.19
N ILE A 150 -30.82 -11.33 -12.29
CA ILE A 150 -31.71 -11.27 -11.11
C ILE A 150 -31.51 -12.52 -10.25
N SER A 151 -31.37 -13.70 -10.86
CA SER A 151 -31.12 -14.95 -10.13
C SER A 151 -29.82 -14.93 -9.32
N ASP A 152 -28.75 -14.31 -9.83
CA ASP A 152 -27.50 -14.17 -9.09
C ASP A 152 -27.61 -13.10 -7.99
N PHE A 153 -28.28 -11.96 -8.25
CA PHE A 153 -28.55 -10.97 -7.22
C PHE A 153 -29.40 -11.53 -6.07
N GLU A 154 -30.41 -12.35 -6.35
CA GLU A 154 -31.21 -13.02 -5.32
C GLU A 154 -30.38 -13.95 -4.44
N GLN A 155 -29.39 -14.65 -5.01
CA GLN A 155 -28.45 -15.45 -4.23
C GLN A 155 -27.53 -14.58 -3.37
N VAL A 156 -27.05 -13.44 -3.90
CA VAL A 156 -26.30 -12.46 -3.12
C VAL A 156 -27.11 -11.99 -1.91
N PHE A 157 -28.40 -11.68 -2.08
CA PHE A 157 -29.26 -11.23 -0.99
C PHE A 157 -29.44 -12.31 0.08
N ALA A 158 -29.66 -13.56 -0.34
CA ALA A 158 -29.83 -14.68 0.58
C ALA A 158 -28.55 -14.94 1.39
N LEU A 159 -27.37 -14.92 0.76
CA LEU A 159 -26.09 -15.09 1.45
C LEU A 159 -25.78 -13.95 2.41
N ALA A 160 -26.15 -12.71 2.05
CA ALA A 160 -25.96 -11.55 2.91
C ALA A 160 -26.93 -11.51 4.11
N GLU A 161 -28.14 -12.08 3.99
CA GLU A 161 -29.06 -12.22 5.12
C GLU A 161 -28.50 -13.17 6.21
N ASP A 162 -27.70 -14.15 5.79
CA ASP A 162 -27.02 -15.08 6.68
C ASP A 162 -25.72 -14.49 7.31
N ASP A 163 -25.27 -13.30 6.88
CA ASP A 163 -24.10 -12.62 7.45
C ASP A 163 -24.48 -11.87 8.75
N PRO A 164 -24.03 -12.35 9.94
CA PRO A 164 -24.42 -11.76 11.22
C PRO A 164 -23.79 -10.38 11.48
N PHE A 165 -22.80 -9.98 10.68
CA PHE A 165 -22.08 -8.72 10.84
C PHE A 165 -22.57 -7.62 9.88
N GLY A 166 -23.33 -7.98 8.85
CA GLY A 166 -23.92 -7.04 7.90
C GLY A 166 -22.91 -6.32 7.01
N PHE A 167 -21.78 -6.96 6.68
CA PHE A 167 -20.70 -6.36 5.87
C PHE A 167 -21.15 -5.95 4.48
N TYR A 168 -22.18 -6.62 3.93
CA TYR A 168 -22.66 -6.41 2.56
C TYR A 168 -23.95 -5.59 2.47
N THR A 169 -24.36 -4.91 3.55
CA THR A 169 -25.66 -4.20 3.59
C THR A 169 -25.77 -3.14 2.49
N ASP A 170 -24.75 -2.29 2.35
CA ASP A 170 -24.76 -1.19 1.37
C ASP A 170 -24.75 -1.74 -0.07
N LEU A 171 -23.90 -2.74 -0.34
CA LEU A 171 -23.87 -3.46 -1.61
C LEU A 171 -25.26 -4.01 -1.96
N VAL A 172 -25.87 -4.75 -1.04
CA VAL A 172 -27.18 -5.39 -1.25
C VAL A 172 -28.26 -4.37 -1.55
N ASP A 173 -28.27 -3.23 -0.85
CA ASP A 173 -29.27 -2.19 -1.08
C ASP A 173 -29.13 -1.55 -2.47
N GLU A 174 -27.90 -1.32 -2.94
CA GLU A 174 -27.66 -0.89 -4.31
C GLU A 174 -28.12 -1.96 -5.33
N ARG A 175 -27.74 -3.23 -5.12
CA ARG A 175 -28.10 -4.32 -6.04
C ARG A 175 -29.60 -4.60 -6.10
N LYS A 176 -30.36 -4.33 -5.03
CA LYS A 176 -31.85 -4.36 -5.07
C LYS A 176 -32.42 -3.29 -6.00
N LEU A 177 -31.82 -2.10 -6.04
CA LEU A 177 -32.24 -1.04 -6.97
C LEU A 177 -31.99 -1.48 -8.42
N TRP A 178 -30.84 -2.08 -8.70
CA TRP A 178 -30.53 -2.60 -10.03
C TRP A 178 -31.43 -3.76 -10.44
N ALA A 179 -31.68 -4.72 -9.55
CA ALA A 179 -32.61 -5.81 -9.82
C ALA A 179 -34.03 -5.29 -10.13
N THR A 180 -34.48 -4.26 -9.42
CA THR A 180 -35.78 -3.60 -9.68
C THR A 180 -35.79 -2.89 -11.04
N ALA A 181 -34.72 -2.16 -11.39
CA ALA A 181 -34.58 -1.52 -12.69
C ALA A 181 -34.66 -2.56 -13.83
N LEU A 182 -33.90 -3.65 -13.70
CA LEU A 182 -33.88 -4.76 -14.64
C LEU A 182 -35.26 -5.42 -14.80
N GLN A 183 -36.00 -5.63 -13.70
CA GLN A 183 -37.38 -6.15 -13.74
C GLN A 183 -38.34 -5.24 -14.52
N ASN A 184 -38.09 -3.93 -14.52
CA ASN A 184 -38.86 -2.95 -15.28
C ASN A 184 -38.39 -2.78 -16.73
N GLY A 185 -37.35 -3.53 -17.15
CA GLY A 185 -36.74 -3.41 -18.47
C GLY A 185 -35.85 -2.17 -18.63
N GLU A 186 -35.39 -1.60 -17.52
CA GLU A 186 -34.44 -0.48 -17.49
C GLU A 186 -33.02 -1.03 -17.34
N ASP A 187 -32.06 -0.42 -18.04
CA ASP A 187 -30.64 -0.77 -17.93
C ASP A 187 -29.96 0.14 -16.89
N PRO A 188 -29.53 -0.40 -15.73
CA PRO A 188 -28.86 0.41 -14.72
C PRO A 188 -27.38 0.69 -15.05
N PHE A 189 -26.77 -0.01 -16.01
CA PHE A 189 -25.32 0.06 -16.28
C PHE A 189 -24.94 1.12 -17.32
N THR A 190 -25.30 2.37 -17.02
CA THR A 190 -24.90 3.52 -17.84
C THR A 190 -23.40 3.79 -17.75
N PRO A 191 -22.79 4.53 -18.71
CA PRO A 191 -21.38 4.93 -18.61
C PRO A 191 -21.02 5.69 -17.32
N GLU A 192 -21.98 6.43 -16.75
CA GLU A 192 -21.81 7.15 -15.48
C GLU A 192 -21.74 6.18 -14.30
N VAL A 193 -22.60 5.15 -14.28
CA VAL A 193 -22.55 4.08 -13.27
C VAL A 193 -21.25 3.29 -13.39
N LEU A 194 -20.82 2.93 -14.60
CA LEU A 194 -19.54 2.23 -14.77
C LEU A 194 -18.35 3.08 -14.30
N GLU A 195 -18.41 4.40 -14.46
CA GLU A 195 -17.37 5.28 -13.92
C GLU A 195 -17.41 5.34 -12.39
N ILE A 196 -18.59 5.38 -11.77
CA ILE A 196 -18.73 5.29 -10.31
C ILE A 196 -18.10 3.99 -9.80
N LEU A 197 -18.41 2.85 -10.41
CA LEU A 197 -17.85 1.55 -10.01
C LEU A 197 -16.33 1.49 -10.14
N LYS A 198 -15.75 2.17 -11.14
CA LYS A 198 -14.29 2.34 -11.23
C LYS A 198 -13.76 3.18 -10.08
N GLN A 199 -14.39 4.31 -9.77
CA GLN A 199 -13.96 5.19 -8.68
C GLN A 199 -14.06 4.49 -7.32
N GLU A 200 -15.07 3.64 -7.11
CA GLU A 200 -15.19 2.80 -5.90
C GLU A 200 -14.11 1.72 -5.80
N THR A 201 -13.52 1.32 -6.93
CA THR A 201 -12.41 0.36 -6.97
C THR A 201 -11.05 1.04 -6.71
N ILE A 202 -10.94 2.34 -6.94
CA ILE A 202 -9.72 3.11 -6.73
C ILE A 202 -9.63 3.48 -5.25
N ASP A 203 -8.47 3.24 -4.62
CA ASP A 203 -8.23 3.75 -3.27
C ASP A 203 -8.02 5.27 -3.33
N PRO A 204 -8.94 6.08 -2.76
CA PRO A 204 -8.81 7.53 -2.76
C PRO A 204 -7.66 8.03 -1.88
N ASP A 205 -7.20 7.20 -0.93
CA ASP A 205 -6.11 7.49 -0.01
C ASP A 205 -4.78 6.86 -0.45
N ALA A 206 -4.73 6.31 -1.67
CA ALA A 206 -3.52 5.75 -2.26
C ALA A 206 -2.36 6.73 -2.16
N TYR A 207 -1.25 6.27 -1.59
CA TYR A 207 -0.09 7.14 -1.38
C TYR A 207 0.48 7.60 -2.75
N PRO A 208 0.69 8.92 -2.97
CA PRO A 208 1.05 9.44 -4.28
C PRO A 208 2.45 9.02 -4.73
N ASP A 209 2.65 9.05 -6.06
CA ASP A 209 3.90 8.66 -6.72
C ASP A 209 5.12 9.41 -6.16
N PRO A 210 6.20 8.70 -5.76
CA PRO A 210 7.47 9.33 -5.41
C PRO A 210 8.05 10.22 -6.52
N GLU A 211 7.78 9.94 -7.79
CA GLU A 211 8.22 10.77 -8.92
C GLU A 211 7.42 12.09 -9.05
N LEU A 212 6.26 12.21 -8.40
CA LEU A 212 5.53 13.48 -8.26
C LEU A 212 6.06 14.34 -7.10
N LEU A 213 7.06 13.86 -6.36
CA LEU A 213 7.78 14.59 -5.31
C LEU A 213 9.03 15.30 -5.87
N GLU A 214 8.91 16.01 -6.99
CA GLU A 214 10.04 16.79 -7.56
C GLU A 214 10.47 18.00 -6.69
N ASP A 215 9.77 18.29 -5.60
CA ASP A 215 10.07 19.42 -4.73
C ASP A 215 10.65 18.98 -3.38
N PHE A 216 11.96 18.77 -3.35
CA PHE A 216 12.77 18.61 -2.13
C PHE A 216 13.10 19.94 -1.44
N SER A 217 12.34 20.99 -1.70
CA SER A 217 12.46 22.23 -0.91
C SER A 217 12.06 21.96 0.54
N GLY A 218 12.58 22.76 1.46
CA GLY A 218 12.09 22.68 2.83
C GLY A 218 10.62 23.08 3.01
N GLN A 219 9.92 23.60 1.99
CA GLN A 219 8.46 23.76 2.03
C GLN A 219 7.75 22.41 2.05
N HIS A 220 8.32 21.41 1.39
CA HIS A 220 7.86 20.02 1.48
C HIS A 220 8.02 19.49 2.91
N PHE A 221 9.23 19.59 3.47
CA PHE A 221 9.52 19.19 4.85
C PHE A 221 8.69 19.94 5.89
N THR A 222 8.42 21.23 5.67
CA THR A 222 7.48 22.03 6.48
C THR A 222 6.08 21.40 6.48
N LYS A 223 5.55 21.03 5.31
CA LYS A 223 4.19 20.49 5.19
C LYS A 223 4.04 19.15 5.91
N ILE A 224 5.06 18.30 5.84
CA ILE A 224 5.11 17.01 6.56
C ILE A 224 5.08 17.23 8.07
N LEU A 225 5.93 18.13 8.58
CA LEU A 225 5.94 18.47 10.00
C LEU A 225 4.56 18.94 10.48
N GLU A 226 3.93 19.83 9.72
CA GLU A 226 2.60 20.33 10.04
C GLU A 226 1.51 19.24 10.02
N GLN A 227 1.59 18.28 9.09
CA GLN A 227 0.70 17.12 9.03
C GLN A 227 0.88 16.18 10.23
N ASP A 228 2.12 15.96 10.66
CA ASP A 228 2.47 15.15 11.83
C ASP A 228 2.21 15.90 13.16
N GLY A 229 1.57 17.07 13.09
CA GLY A 229 1.11 17.82 14.26
C GLY A 229 2.16 18.72 14.89
N PHE A 230 3.34 18.87 14.28
CA PHE A 230 4.32 19.86 14.71
C PHE A 230 3.85 21.27 14.38
N VAL A 231 4.07 22.19 15.31
CA VAL A 231 3.66 23.59 15.18
C VAL A 231 4.90 24.46 14.98
N LEU A 232 4.84 25.43 14.07
CA LEU A 232 5.89 26.44 13.92
C LEU A 232 5.97 27.30 15.19
N VAL A 233 7.13 27.27 15.84
CA VAL A 233 7.42 27.98 17.09
C VAL A 233 8.24 29.26 16.85
N ASP A 234 9.20 29.23 15.93
CA ASP A 234 10.04 30.39 15.58
C ASP A 234 10.57 30.29 14.14
N SER A 235 11.01 31.41 13.58
CA SER A 235 11.71 31.46 12.29
C SER A 235 12.59 32.70 12.21
N GLY A 236 13.75 32.60 11.57
CA GLY A 236 14.66 33.73 11.46
C GLY A 236 15.85 33.48 10.53
N VAL A 237 16.86 34.32 10.65
CA VAL A 237 18.13 34.21 9.92
C VAL A 237 19.25 34.12 10.94
N ASN A 238 20.10 33.09 10.84
CA ASN A 238 21.22 32.95 11.76
C ASN A 238 22.38 33.91 11.42
N ASP A 239 23.42 33.94 12.27
CA ASP A 239 24.58 34.83 12.11
C ASP A 239 25.36 34.61 10.79
N SER A 240 25.16 33.47 10.14
CA SER A 240 25.77 33.12 8.84
C SER A 240 24.89 33.49 7.64
N GLY A 241 23.71 34.08 7.87
CA GLY A 241 22.78 34.49 6.82
C GLY A 241 21.87 33.38 6.31
N VAL A 242 21.82 32.22 6.98
CA VAL A 242 20.98 31.06 6.62
C VAL A 242 19.61 31.20 7.27
N GLU A 243 18.54 31.03 6.49
CA GLU A 243 17.16 31.05 7.01
C GLU A 243 16.87 29.77 7.80
N TYR A 244 16.10 29.88 8.88
CA TYR A 244 15.65 28.72 9.63
C TYR A 244 14.17 28.81 10.00
N LYS A 245 13.51 27.65 10.06
CA LYS A 245 12.19 27.46 10.65
C LYS A 245 12.27 26.41 11.75
N PHE A 246 11.64 26.71 12.88
CA PHE A 246 11.72 25.91 14.09
C PHE A 246 10.32 25.41 14.48
N TYR A 247 10.18 24.09 14.50
CA TYR A 247 8.93 23.38 14.77
C TYR A 247 9.01 22.65 16.10
N GLY A 248 7.89 22.59 16.82
CA GLY A 248 7.78 21.91 18.11
C GLY A 248 6.56 21.01 18.19
N LEU A 249 6.73 19.87 18.85
CA LEU A 249 5.68 18.92 19.21
C LEU A 249 5.86 18.51 20.68
N VAL A 250 4.77 18.44 21.43
CA VAL A 250 4.78 18.02 22.85
C VAL A 250 3.85 16.83 23.02
N ALA A 251 4.42 15.70 23.46
CA ALA A 251 3.73 14.43 23.68
C ALA A 251 3.95 13.96 25.13
N GLY A 252 3.08 14.41 26.04
CA GLY A 252 3.25 14.14 27.48
C GLY A 252 4.42 14.95 28.06
N GLU A 253 5.39 14.27 28.68
CA GLU A 253 6.64 14.87 29.18
C GLU A 253 7.72 15.00 28.09
N CYS A 254 7.52 14.34 26.94
CA CYS A 254 8.43 14.38 25.79
C CYS A 254 8.19 15.63 24.95
N MET A 255 9.26 16.38 24.70
CA MET A 255 9.30 17.54 23.84
C MET A 255 10.22 17.26 22.67
N ILE A 256 9.69 17.42 21.46
CA ILE A 256 10.39 17.19 20.21
C ILE A 256 10.46 18.53 19.49
N ARG A 257 11.65 18.86 18.99
CA ARG A 257 11.88 20.07 18.20
C ARG A 257 12.64 19.74 16.95
N VAL A 258 12.21 20.31 15.83
CA VAL A 258 12.87 20.17 14.53
C VAL A 258 13.19 21.56 13.99
N VAL A 259 14.45 21.79 13.62
CA VAL A 259 14.88 23.00 12.91
C VAL A 259 15.18 22.61 11.47
N LEU A 260 14.59 23.31 10.51
CA LEU A 260 14.93 23.23 9.09
C LEU A 260 15.75 24.46 8.70
N PHE A 261 16.86 24.27 7.98
CA PHE A 261 17.70 25.35 7.47
C PHE A 261 17.57 25.48 5.96
N ASP A 262 17.52 26.74 5.50
CA ASP A 262 17.14 27.18 4.16
C ASP A 262 15.87 26.50 3.62
N PRO A 263 14.78 26.45 4.41
CA PRO A 263 13.62 25.65 4.04
C PRO A 263 12.88 26.18 2.81
N ASP A 264 13.09 27.43 2.39
CA ASP A 264 12.43 27.99 1.21
C ASP A 264 13.36 28.06 -0.01
N GLN A 265 14.58 27.50 0.08
CA GLN A 265 15.57 27.46 -1.01
C GLN A 265 16.11 26.03 -1.21
N GLU A 266 17.41 25.79 -1.07
CA GLU A 266 18.00 24.45 -1.08
C GLU A 266 18.00 23.91 0.36
N PHE A 267 17.21 22.87 0.63
CA PHE A 267 17.25 22.20 1.93
C PHE A 267 18.66 21.68 2.20
N THR A 268 19.36 22.30 3.15
CA THR A 268 20.78 22.00 3.42
C THR A 268 20.98 21.19 4.70
N GLN A 269 20.13 21.43 5.71
CA GLN A 269 20.30 20.84 7.02
C GLN A 269 18.96 20.75 7.77
N ALA A 270 18.79 19.67 8.55
CA ALA A 270 17.84 19.67 9.66
C ALA A 270 18.48 19.23 10.97
N LYS A 271 17.90 19.72 12.07
CA LYS A 271 18.30 19.40 13.44
C LYS A 271 17.08 18.93 14.22
N MET A 272 17.13 17.73 14.80
CA MET A 272 16.15 17.30 15.80
C MET A 272 16.72 17.39 17.20
N ILE A 273 15.89 17.83 18.13
CA ILE A 273 16.20 17.92 19.55
C ILE A 273 15.09 17.22 20.33
N LEU A 274 15.48 16.26 21.18
CA LEU A 274 14.58 15.51 22.06
C LEU A 274 14.88 15.87 23.52
N ASN A 275 13.84 16.11 24.32
CA ASN A 275 13.94 16.40 25.75
C ASN A 275 12.78 15.74 26.52
N GLY A 276 13.07 15.10 27.65
CA GLY A 276 12.05 14.55 28.56
C GLY A 276 11.35 13.30 28.04
N CYS A 277 11.88 12.68 26.99
CA CYS A 277 11.30 11.49 26.36
C CYS A 277 11.71 10.20 27.05
N SER A 278 10.81 9.21 27.10
CA SER A 278 11.17 7.86 27.51
C SER A 278 12.10 7.19 26.48
N ASP A 279 12.80 6.14 26.89
CA ASP A 279 13.64 5.31 26.01
C ASP A 279 12.91 4.82 24.76
N GLU A 280 11.63 4.45 24.90
CA GLU A 280 10.80 3.95 23.80
C GLU A 280 10.39 5.08 22.84
N GLN A 281 9.96 6.21 23.39
CA GLN A 281 9.63 7.40 22.60
C GLN A 281 10.86 7.91 21.85
N TYR A 282 11.99 7.97 22.53
CA TYR A 282 13.27 8.36 21.96
C TYR A 282 13.64 7.54 20.71
N LEU A 283 13.51 6.22 20.79
CA LEU A 283 13.79 5.32 19.67
C LEU A 283 12.81 5.52 18.50
N ALA A 284 11.53 5.73 18.80
CA ALA A 284 10.52 5.98 17.79
C ALA A 284 10.80 7.29 17.04
N GLU A 285 11.06 8.38 17.77
CA GLU A 285 11.30 9.71 17.18
C GLU A 285 12.61 9.77 16.39
N LEU A 286 13.67 9.10 16.85
CA LEU A 286 14.91 8.98 16.07
C LEU A 286 14.71 8.24 14.76
N ARG A 287 14.00 7.11 14.79
CA ARG A 287 13.72 6.34 13.57
C ARG A 287 12.90 7.16 12.59
N TRP A 288 11.88 7.85 13.11
CA TRP A 288 11.06 8.77 12.31
C TRP A 288 11.91 9.90 11.73
N PHE A 289 12.75 10.57 12.51
CA PHE A 289 13.52 11.73 12.05
C PHE A 289 14.60 11.37 11.03
N VAL A 290 15.25 10.21 11.18
CA VAL A 290 16.19 9.76 10.17
C VAL A 290 15.44 9.43 8.88
N LYS A 291 14.30 8.73 8.96
CA LYS A 291 13.43 8.48 7.78
C LYS A 291 12.97 9.78 7.12
N PHE A 292 12.59 10.78 7.92
CA PHE A 292 12.24 12.12 7.50
C PHE A 292 13.41 12.81 6.76
N LEU A 293 14.64 12.73 7.25
CA LEU A 293 15.82 13.38 6.64
C LEU A 293 16.33 12.69 5.38
N LEU A 294 16.18 11.38 5.33
CA LEU A 294 16.63 10.56 4.22
C LEU A 294 15.66 10.59 3.05
N TRP A 295 14.50 11.22 3.23
CA TRP A 295 13.36 11.20 2.32
C TRP A 295 13.85 11.25 0.89
N GLU A 296 13.90 10.08 0.26
CA GLU A 296 13.87 9.85 -1.18
C GLU A 296 13.93 8.36 -1.43
N ASP A 297 12.95 7.88 -2.20
CA ASP A 297 12.97 6.56 -2.81
C ASP A 297 12.87 5.39 -1.81
N PRO A 298 11.66 5.03 -1.40
CA PRO A 298 11.23 3.66 -1.05
C PRO A 298 11.98 2.44 -1.63
N ARG A 299 12.70 2.51 -2.77
CA ARG A 299 13.63 1.43 -3.16
C ARG A 299 14.79 1.28 -2.17
N ALA A 300 14.98 2.22 -1.23
CA ALA A 300 15.95 2.11 -0.14
C ALA A 300 15.59 1.03 0.90
N ASP A 301 14.31 0.69 1.05
CA ASP A 301 13.89 -0.49 1.82
C ASP A 301 14.04 -1.80 1.01
N ALA A 302 14.25 -1.70 -0.31
CA ALA A 302 14.55 -2.82 -1.20
C ALA A 302 16.06 -3.00 -1.50
N ASP A 303 16.92 -2.02 -1.20
CA ASP A 303 18.36 -2.11 -1.39
C ASP A 303 19.03 -2.76 -0.17
N CYS A 304 19.38 -4.05 -0.28
CA CYS A 304 20.05 -4.82 0.77
C CYS A 304 21.32 -4.14 1.33
N VAL A 305 21.99 -3.30 0.54
CA VAL A 305 23.17 -2.53 1.00
C VAL A 305 22.75 -1.47 2.03
N TYR A 306 21.61 -0.83 1.80
CA TYR A 306 21.08 0.25 2.63
C TYR A 306 20.43 -0.27 3.91
N LEU A 307 19.60 -1.31 3.84
CA LEU A 307 19.10 -2.01 5.05
C LEU A 307 20.25 -2.52 5.92
N GLY A 308 21.37 -2.93 5.31
CA GLY A 308 22.59 -3.30 6.01
C GLY A 308 23.30 -2.10 6.67
N GLN A 309 23.39 -0.95 6.00
CA GLN A 309 23.93 0.29 6.56
C GLN A 309 23.05 0.84 7.69
N TRP A 310 21.73 0.82 7.51
CA TRP A 310 20.73 1.20 8.50
C TRP A 310 20.80 0.32 9.75
N ARG A 311 20.73 -1.01 9.60
CA ARG A 311 20.89 -1.94 10.72
C ARG A 311 22.26 -1.81 11.36
N GLY A 312 23.30 -1.57 10.58
CA GLY A 312 24.65 -1.31 11.08
C GLY A 312 24.70 -0.05 11.96
N TRP A 313 24.06 1.03 11.53
CA TRP A 313 23.90 2.25 12.31
C TRP A 313 23.08 2.03 13.57
N GLU A 314 21.90 1.41 13.46
CA GLU A 314 21.06 1.10 14.61
C GLU A 314 21.84 0.30 15.67
N LEU A 315 22.59 -0.71 15.25
CA LEU A 315 23.37 -1.56 16.15
C LEU A 315 24.59 -0.87 16.78
N THR A 316 25.11 0.21 16.17
CA THR A 316 26.34 0.88 16.62
C THR A 316 26.08 2.20 17.35
N MET A 317 25.10 2.97 16.88
CA MET A 317 24.78 4.30 17.41
C MET A 317 23.69 4.26 18.48
N LEU A 318 22.66 3.42 18.35
CA LEU A 318 21.59 3.37 19.35
C LEU A 318 22.13 3.02 20.74
N PRO A 319 23.00 2.01 20.94
CA PRO A 319 23.53 1.71 22.26
C PRO A 319 24.28 2.90 22.88
N LYS A 320 25.09 3.62 22.10
CA LYS A 320 25.84 4.80 22.58
C LYS A 320 24.93 5.96 22.96
N LEU A 321 23.90 6.19 22.14
CA LEU A 321 22.88 7.21 22.35
C LEU A 321 22.09 6.96 23.63
N MET A 322 21.74 5.70 23.89
CA MET A 322 21.00 5.27 25.07
C MET A 322 21.86 5.31 26.35
N THR A 323 23.18 5.11 26.24
CA THR A 323 24.09 5.14 27.40
C THR A 323 24.72 6.50 27.67
N GLY A 324 24.51 7.49 26.79
CA GLY A 324 25.16 8.81 26.89
C GLY A 324 26.66 8.78 26.60
N GLU A 325 27.15 7.74 25.91
CA GLU A 325 28.57 7.57 25.54
C GLU A 325 28.90 8.16 24.15
N VAL A 326 27.97 8.90 23.54
CA VAL A 326 28.14 9.52 22.22
C VAL A 326 29.21 10.60 22.29
N GLN A 327 30.21 10.52 21.42
CA GLN A 327 31.16 11.61 21.23
C GLN A 327 30.71 12.44 20.03
N ALA A 328 30.89 13.77 20.09
CA ALA A 328 30.50 14.73 19.03
C ALA A 328 31.18 14.49 17.66
N THR A 329 31.98 13.43 17.52
CA THR A 329 32.69 13.00 16.30
C THR A 329 32.16 11.69 15.73
N ASP A 330 31.09 11.11 16.29
CA ASP A 330 30.47 9.90 15.73
C ASP A 330 29.66 10.29 14.49
N GLU A 331 30.37 10.33 13.35
CA GLU A 331 29.81 10.64 12.05
C GLU A 331 29.33 9.36 11.36
N PHE A 332 28.16 9.43 10.74
CA PHE A 332 27.66 8.37 9.90
C PHE A 332 27.14 8.94 8.60
N LYS A 333 27.38 8.24 7.49
CA LYS A 333 26.91 8.66 6.17
C LYS A 333 25.90 7.64 5.67
N LEU A 334 24.68 8.11 5.39
CA LEU A 334 23.63 7.36 4.73
C LEU A 334 23.34 8.05 3.40
N ARG A 335 23.62 7.36 2.28
CA ARG A 335 23.62 7.98 0.94
C ARG A 335 24.46 9.26 0.92
N ASP A 336 23.90 10.39 0.50
CA ASP A 336 24.57 11.69 0.50
C ASP A 336 24.40 12.45 1.82
N VAL A 337 23.50 11.97 2.70
CA VAL A 337 23.23 12.63 3.98
C VAL A 337 24.25 12.19 5.03
N LYS A 338 24.94 13.17 5.60
CA LYS A 338 25.81 12.98 6.75
C LYS A 338 25.01 13.22 8.03
N PHE A 339 25.09 12.28 8.96
CA PHE A 339 24.50 12.34 10.29
C PHE A 339 25.57 12.55 11.34
N VAL A 340 25.29 13.46 12.29
CA VAL A 340 26.11 13.68 13.48
C VAL A 340 25.17 13.71 14.68
N ALA A 341 25.51 12.98 15.73
CA ALA A 341 24.73 12.96 16.96
C ALA A 341 25.53 13.56 18.12
N GLU A 342 24.87 14.37 18.94
CA GLU A 342 25.42 14.96 20.16
C GLU A 342 24.50 14.64 21.33
N HIS A 343 25.10 14.36 22.49
CA HIS A 343 24.41 14.11 23.74
C HIS A 343 24.90 15.12 24.77
N GLU A 344 23.98 15.84 25.39
CA GLU A 344 24.26 16.85 26.41
C GLU A 344 23.31 16.70 27.60
N LEU A 345 23.85 16.91 28.80
CA LEU A 345 23.05 17.07 30.02
C LEU A 345 23.04 18.56 30.38
N ASP A 346 21.87 19.15 30.48
CA ASP A 346 21.77 20.54 30.93
C ASP A 346 21.99 20.67 32.45
N GLN A 347 22.04 21.92 32.93
CA GLN A 347 22.27 22.22 34.34
C GLN A 347 21.13 21.74 35.27
N GLU A 348 19.98 21.38 34.70
CA GLU A 348 18.79 20.91 35.39
C GLU A 348 18.68 19.37 35.38
N GLY A 349 19.62 18.69 34.70
CA GLY A 349 19.68 17.24 34.61
C GLY A 349 18.80 16.66 33.50
N ASN A 350 18.28 17.50 32.58
CA ASN A 350 17.54 17.02 31.43
C ASN A 350 18.51 16.49 30.37
N ASN A 351 18.07 15.42 29.71
CA ASN A 351 18.83 14.77 28.64
C ASN A 351 18.46 15.42 27.30
N TRP A 352 19.46 16.01 26.64
CA TRP A 352 19.35 16.64 25.35
C TRP A 352 20.11 15.82 24.33
N ILE A 353 19.40 15.36 23.31
CA ILE A 353 20.02 14.67 22.19
C ILE A 353 19.75 15.48 20.94
N THR A 354 20.84 15.84 20.27
CA THR A 354 20.79 16.55 19.01
C THR A 354 21.23 15.63 17.89
N LEU A 355 20.38 15.47 16.88
CA LEU A 355 20.76 14.83 15.62
C LEU A 355 20.80 15.87 14.51
N TYR A 356 21.93 15.95 13.82
CA TYR A 356 22.12 16.77 12.63
C TYR A 356 22.11 15.88 11.40
N GLY A 357 21.34 16.27 10.38
CA GLY A 357 21.46 15.76 9.02
C GLY A 357 21.93 16.85 8.08
N TYR A 358 22.93 16.54 7.25
CA TYR A 358 23.51 17.44 6.25
C TYR A 358 23.41 16.77 4.87
N LYS A 359 22.76 17.40 3.88
CA LYS A 359 22.71 16.92 2.49
C LYS A 359 23.93 17.37 1.69
#